data_AF-A0A8H8WSW8-F1
#
_entry.id   AF-A0A8H8WSW8-F1
#
_cell.length_a   1.000
_cell.length_b   1.000
_cell.length_c   1.000
_cell.angle_alpha   90.00
_cell.angle_beta   90.00
_cell.angle_gamma   90.00
#
_symmetry.space_group_name_H-M   'P 1'
#
loop_
_entity.id
_entity.type
_entity.pdbx_description
1 polymer ?
#
loop_
_entity_poly.entity_id
_entity_poly.type
_entity_poly.pdbx_seq_one_letter_code
_entity_poly.pdbx_strand_id
1 'polypeptide(L)'
;MRMSNPGNTPASSQEPKQLLHLVFGGELTDLDSVTFRDLSKLDVVGIFPDYASAAMAWKAKAQQTVDSAQTRYFIVHLHKLLQP
;
A
#
# COMPACT_ATOMS: atom_id res chain seq x y z
N MET A 1 12.62 33.51 45.35
CA MET A 1 11.59 33.90 44.36
C MET A 1 12.21 33.94 42.96
N ARG A 2 12.36 32.81 42.26
CA ARG A 2 12.33 32.67 40.79
C ARG A 2 12.04 31.20 40.48
N MET A 3 10.84 30.97 39.93
CA MET A 3 10.28 29.67 39.58
C MET A 3 11.06 28.96 38.46
N SER A 4 10.99 27.64 38.54
CA SER A 4 11.05 26.58 37.53
C SER A 4 11.01 26.99 36.05
N ASN A 5 11.89 26.36 35.25
CA ASN A 5 11.69 26.19 33.81
C ASN A 5 11.67 24.68 33.49
N PRO A 6 10.49 24.05 33.26
CA PRO A 6 10.44 22.68 32.82
C PRO A 6 10.89 22.59 31.35
N GLY A 7 11.86 21.70 31.08
CA GLY A 7 12.32 21.39 29.73
C GLY A 7 11.18 20.87 28.87
N ASN A 8 10.83 21.65 27.84
CA ASN A 8 9.93 21.22 26.80
C ASN A 8 10.67 20.20 25.91
N THR A 9 10.55 18.91 26.24
CA THR A 9 10.87 17.83 25.31
C THR A 9 9.68 17.67 24.37
N PRO A 10 9.78 17.97 23.06
CA PRO A 10 8.74 17.55 22.14
C PRO A 10 8.78 16.02 22.09
N ALA A 11 7.83 15.39 22.76
CA ALA A 11 7.47 14.01 22.50
C ALA A 11 7.22 13.92 20.98
N SER A 12 8.15 13.27 20.28
CA SER A 12 7.94 12.91 18.88
C SER A 12 6.84 11.86 18.90
N SER A 13 5.60 12.32 18.87
CA SER A 13 4.43 11.51 18.57
C SER A 13 4.74 10.83 17.25
N GLN A 14 5.11 9.56 17.29
CA GLN A 14 5.05 8.72 16.11
C GLN A 14 3.56 8.53 15.84
N GLU A 15 2.95 9.55 15.23
CA GLU A 15 1.66 9.39 14.58
C GLU A 15 1.80 8.14 13.71
N PRO A 16 0.95 7.13 13.88
CA PRO A 16 1.04 5.92 13.08
C PRO A 16 0.96 6.37 11.64
N LYS A 17 2.11 6.35 10.98
CA LYS A 17 2.30 6.84 9.62
C LYS A 17 1.13 6.26 8.84
N GLN A 18 0.24 7.10 8.33
CA GLN A 18 -0.92 6.64 7.57
C GLN A 18 -0.38 6.10 6.24
N LEU A 19 0.11 4.87 6.29
CA LEU A 19 0.67 4.15 5.17
C LEU A 19 -0.54 3.67 4.36
N LEU A 20 -0.93 4.45 3.36
CA LEU A 20 -1.98 4.03 2.44
C LEU A 20 -1.42 2.94 1.51
N HIS A 21 -2.05 1.77 1.55
CA HIS A 21 -1.73 0.61 0.74
C HIS A 21 -2.81 0.48 -0.34
N LEU A 22 -2.43 0.71 -1.59
CA LEU A 22 -3.31 0.46 -2.74
C LEU A 22 -3.08 -0.96 -3.23
N VAL A 23 -4.16 -1.73 -3.34
CA VAL A 23 -4.13 -3.07 -3.92
C VAL A 23 -4.78 -3.01 -5.30
N PHE A 24 -4.03 -3.40 -6.32
CA PHE A 24 -4.51 -3.48 -7.69
C PHE A 24 -3.86 -4.67 -8.41
N GLY A 25 -4.49 -5.16 -9.45
CA GLY A 25 -3.96 -6.24 -10.26
C GLY A 25 -4.44 -6.17 -11.69
N GLY A 26 -3.84 -6.99 -12.54
CA GLY A 26 -4.20 -7.06 -13.95
C GLY A 26 -3.37 -8.09 -14.68
N GLU A 27 -3.67 -8.27 -15.97
CA GLU A 27 -2.85 -9.08 -16.85
C GLU A 27 -1.50 -8.41 -17.10
N LEU A 28 -0.43 -9.14 -16.86
CA LEU A 28 0.92 -8.74 -17.23
C LEU A 28 1.22 -9.20 -18.66
N THR A 29 2.00 -8.40 -19.39
CA THR A 29 2.55 -8.80 -20.69
C THR A 29 3.57 -9.92 -20.53
N ASP A 30 4.34 -9.88 -19.44
CA ASP A 30 5.43 -10.81 -19.16
C ASP A 30 5.42 -11.26 -17.69
N LEU A 31 5.84 -12.50 -17.44
CA LEU A 31 5.94 -13.03 -16.08
C LEU A 31 7.16 -12.48 -15.33
N ASP A 32 8.15 -11.95 -16.05
CA ASP A 32 9.39 -11.41 -15.48
C ASP A 32 9.32 -9.90 -15.24
N SER A 33 8.46 -9.19 -15.99
CA SER A 33 8.32 -7.73 -15.90
C SER A 33 6.98 -7.32 -15.28
N VAL A 34 7.00 -6.28 -14.44
CA VAL A 34 5.79 -5.67 -13.86
C VAL A 34 5.17 -4.69 -14.86
N THR A 35 4.99 -5.15 -16.10
CA THR A 35 4.39 -4.37 -17.18
C THR A 35 3.01 -4.93 -17.46
N PHE A 36 1.99 -4.15 -17.11
CA PHE A 36 0.60 -4.50 -17.41
C PHE A 36 0.38 -4.45 -18.91
N ARG A 37 -0.26 -5.50 -19.42
CA ARG A 37 -0.64 -5.61 -20.83
C ARG A 37 -1.69 -4.59 -21.21
N ASP A 38 -2.64 -4.38 -20.31
CA ASP A 38 -3.75 -3.47 -20.51
C ASP A 38 -4.05 -2.72 -19.21
N LEU A 39 -3.70 -1.43 -19.20
CA LEU A 39 -3.96 -0.55 -18.06
C LEU A 39 -5.46 -0.28 -17.88
N SER A 40 -6.27 -0.44 -18.93
CA SER A 40 -7.71 -0.22 -18.86
C SER A 40 -8.45 -1.38 -18.18
N LYS A 41 -7.82 -2.57 -18.15
CA LYS A 41 -8.32 -3.77 -17.46
C LYS A 41 -7.70 -3.99 -16.09
N LEU A 42 -7.08 -2.96 -15.51
CA LEU A 42 -6.60 -3.03 -14.13
C LEU A 42 -7.78 -3.21 -13.16
N ASP A 43 -7.77 -4.31 -12.43
CA ASP A 43 -8.67 -4.60 -11.33
C ASP A 43 -8.15 -3.89 -10.07
N VAL A 44 -8.77 -2.77 -9.72
CA VAL A 44 -8.47 -2.05 -8.48
C VAL A 44 -9.31 -2.64 -7.36
N VAL A 45 -8.65 -3.29 -6.41
CA VAL A 45 -9.32 -3.98 -5.30
C VAL A 45 -9.76 -2.98 -4.24
N GLY A 46 -8.92 -1.99 -3.94
CA GLY A 46 -9.21 -0.95 -2.97
C GLY A 46 -7.96 -0.34 -2.34
N ILE A 47 -8.19 0.69 -1.52
CA ILE A 47 -7.16 1.37 -0.72
C ILE A 47 -7.38 1.03 0.74
N PHE A 48 -6.32 0.65 1.43
CA PHE A 48 -6.36 0.23 2.83
C PHE A 48 -5.40 1.06 3.68
N PRO A 49 -5.78 1.40 4.92
CA PRO A 49 -4.91 2.16 5.84
C PRO A 49 -3.81 1.31 6.47
N ASP A 50 -3.86 -0.02 6.33
CA ASP A 50 -2.93 -0.96 6.93
C ASP A 50 -2.53 -2.09 5.98
N TYR A 51 -1.31 -2.61 6.16
CA TYR A 51 -0.76 -3.68 5.32
C TYR A 51 -1.55 -4.99 5.47
N ALA A 52 -2.07 -5.28 6.68
CA ALA A 52 -2.75 -6.54 6.93
C ALA A 52 -4.04 -6.65 6.11
N SER A 53 -4.87 -5.59 6.12
CA SER A 53 -6.08 -5.47 5.30
C SER A 53 -5.77 -5.53 3.81
N ALA A 54 -4.72 -4.83 3.36
CA ALA A 54 -4.26 -4.87 1.98
C ALA A 54 -3.83 -6.29 1.56
N ALA A 55 -3.03 -6.97 2.39
CA ALA A 55 -2.54 -8.32 2.14
C ALA A 55 -3.69 -9.34 2.13
N MET A 56 -4.70 -9.19 2.99
CA MET A 56 -5.90 -10.02 2.95
C MET A 56 -6.67 -9.86 1.63
N ALA A 57 -6.91 -8.62 1.21
CA ALA A 57 -7.61 -8.32 -0.03
C ALA A 57 -6.84 -8.82 -1.26
N TRP A 58 -5.52 -8.58 -1.28
CA TRP A 58 -4.61 -9.10 -2.30
C TRP A 58 -4.63 -10.62 -2.36
N LYS A 59 -4.51 -11.31 -1.21
CA LYS A 59 -4.50 -12.77 -1.15
C LYS A 59 -5.82 -13.36 -1.65
N ALA A 60 -6.95 -12.79 -1.25
CA ALA A 60 -8.26 -13.22 -1.72
C ALA A 60 -8.39 -13.12 -3.25
N LYS A 61 -7.94 -12.00 -3.82
CA LYS A 61 -7.96 -11.75 -5.26
C LYS A 61 -6.96 -12.62 -6.03
N ALA A 62 -5.73 -12.74 -5.55
CA ALA A 62 -4.71 -13.60 -6.13
C ALA A 62 -5.13 -15.08 -6.12
N GLN A 63 -5.84 -15.54 -5.08
CA GLN A 63 -6.41 -16.88 -5.04
C GLN A 63 -7.56 -17.07 -6.05
N GLN A 64 -8.38 -16.05 -6.28
CA GLN A 64 -9.44 -16.10 -7.28
C GLN A 64 -8.91 -16.10 -8.72
N THR A 65 -7.77 -15.47 -8.97
CA THR A 65 -7.18 -15.38 -10.31
C THR A 65 -6.14 -16.45 -10.60
N VAL A 66 -6.08 -17.52 -9.80
CA VAL A 66 -5.14 -18.63 -9.99
C VAL A 66 -5.31 -19.32 -11.35
N ASP A 67 -6.54 -19.33 -11.89
CA ASP A 67 -6.86 -19.87 -13.21
C ASP A 67 -6.38 -18.96 -14.36
N SER A 68 -6.08 -17.69 -14.08
CA SER A 68 -5.55 -16.73 -15.05
C SER A 68 -4.03 -16.64 -14.91
N ALA A 69 -3.31 -17.41 -15.73
CA ALA A 69 -1.85 -17.54 -15.68
C ALA A 69 -1.07 -16.22 -15.79
N GLN A 70 -1.69 -15.16 -16.34
CA GLN A 70 -1.06 -13.86 -16.56
C GLN A 70 -1.56 -12.78 -15.59
N THR A 71 -2.57 -13.06 -14.77
CA THR A 71 -3.16 -12.07 -13.86
C THR A 71 -2.41 -12.09 -12.53
N ARG A 72 -1.81 -10.95 -12.18
CA ARG A 72 -1.11 -10.75 -10.91
C ARG A 72 -1.59 -9.49 -10.22
N TYR A 73 -1.68 -9.58 -8.90
CA TYR A 73 -2.00 -8.46 -8.02
C TYR A 73 -0.75 -7.96 -7.32
N PHE A 74 -0.70 -6.66 -7.07
CA PHE A 74 0.38 -5.94 -6.43
C PHE A 74 -0.18 -5.05 -5.32
N ILE A 75 0.65 -4.83 -4.30
CA ILE A 75 0.38 -3.91 -3.19
C ILE A 75 1.40 -2.78 -3.31
N VAL A 76 0.93 -1.53 -3.43
CA VAL A 76 1.81 -0.36 -3.53
C VAL A 76 1.57 0.58 -2.37
N HIS A 77 2.68 1.04 -1.78
CA HIS A 77 2.71 2.01 -0.68
C HIS A 77 2.80 3.43 -1.25
N LEU A 78 1.71 4.18 -1.30
CA LEU A 78 1.70 5.55 -1.86
C LEU A 78 2.41 6.58 -0.96
N HIS A 79 2.67 6.24 0.30
CA HIS A 79 3.20 7.20 1.29
C HIS A 79 4.63 7.73 1.01
N LYS A 80 5.39 7.13 0.09
CA LYS A 80 6.80 7.54 -0.14
C LYS A 80 6.97 8.81 -0.99
N LEU A 81 5.89 9.38 -1.54
CA LEU A 81 5.96 10.47 -2.52
C LEU A 81 5.50 11.85 -2.01
N LEU A 82 4.95 11.94 -0.80
CA LEU A 82 4.72 13.21 -0.11
C LEU A 82 5.71 13.35 1.05
N GLN A 83 6.92 13.84 0.74
CA GLN A 83 7.71 14.54 1.74
C GLN A 83 7.37 16.03 1.61
N PRO A 84 6.99 16.74 2.70
CA PRO A 84 6.89 18.20 2.68
C PRO A 84 8.26 18.87 2.50
#